data_AF-A0A534CNZ4-F1
#
_entry.id   AF-A0A534CNZ4-F1
#
_cell.length_a   1.000
_cell.length_b   1.000
_cell.length_c   1.000
_cell.angle_alpha   90.00
_cell.angle_beta   90.00
_cell.angle_gamma   90.00
#
_symmetry.space_group_name_H-M   'P 1'
#
loop_
_entity.id
_entity.type
_entity.pdbx_description
1 polymer ?
#
loop_
_entity_poly.entity_id
_entity_poly.type
_entity_poly.pdbx_seq_one_letter_code
_entity_poly.pdbx_strand_id
1 'polypeptide(L)'
;MRGAHLRALVRLGAAAMVLAAAPLMAAGRAPEVGDPAPALLVPELDGHGFDLSALRGKVVIVNFWATWCAPCRAEMPVLDAFYRRYHAQGLELLGLSIDDAHDRG
;
A
#
# COMPACT_ATOMS: atom_id res chain seq x y z
N MET A 1 -22.99 41.26 53.28
CA MET A 1 -23.38 41.11 51.85
C MET A 1 -22.20 41.54 50.99
N ARG A 2 -21.87 40.80 49.92
CA ARG A 2 -20.70 40.89 49.01
C ARG A 2 -19.51 40.04 49.49
N GLY A 3 -19.10 38.95 48.84
CA GLY A 3 -19.53 38.33 47.60
C GLY A 3 -18.61 37.15 47.35
N ALA A 4 -19.12 35.94 47.59
CA ALA A 4 -18.44 34.67 47.46
C ALA A 4 -18.26 34.28 45.99
N HIS A 5 -17.50 35.07 45.22
CA HIS A 5 -17.33 34.87 43.77
C HIS A 5 -15.89 34.61 43.32
N LEU A 6 -14.91 34.55 44.23
CA LEU A 6 -13.50 34.31 43.87
C LEU A 6 -13.07 32.83 44.03
N ARG A 7 -13.94 31.87 43.70
CA ARG A 7 -13.65 30.42 43.80
C ARG A 7 -14.15 29.61 42.59
N ALA A 8 -14.28 30.22 41.42
CA ALA A 8 -14.86 29.56 40.25
C ALA A 8 -14.00 29.66 38.96
N LEU A 9 -12.66 29.69 39.06
CA LEU A 9 -11.79 29.67 37.87
C LEU A 9 -10.60 28.70 37.95
N VAL A 10 -10.65 27.69 38.84
CA VAL A 10 -9.68 26.58 38.84
C VAL A 10 -10.43 25.25 38.72
N ARG A 11 -11.18 25.10 37.63
CA ARG A 11 -11.68 23.81 37.15
C ARG A 11 -11.53 23.86 35.63
N LEU A 12 -10.90 22.86 35.04
CA LEU A 12 -10.58 22.68 33.60
C LEU A 12 -9.17 23.13 33.22
N GLY A 13 -8.22 22.18 33.14
CA GLY A 13 -6.92 22.49 32.53
C GLY A 13 -5.84 21.39 32.55
N ALA A 14 -6.02 20.25 33.23
CA ALA A 14 -4.92 19.27 33.37
C ALA A 14 -5.37 17.79 33.30
N ALA A 15 -6.25 17.44 32.36
CA ALA A 15 -6.65 16.04 32.12
C ALA A 15 -6.71 15.66 30.63
N ALA A 16 -6.02 16.39 29.76
CA ALA A 16 -6.00 16.14 28.31
C ALA A 16 -4.58 16.00 27.75
N MET A 17 -3.64 15.43 28.52
CA MET A 17 -2.29 15.14 28.04
C MET A 17 -1.86 13.71 28.43
N VAL A 18 -2.72 12.76 28.14
CA VAL A 18 -2.35 11.37 27.89
C VAL A 18 -3.02 11.01 26.56
N LEU A 19 -2.33 10.28 25.68
CA LEU A 19 -2.73 9.86 24.31
C LEU A 19 -2.23 10.71 23.13
N ALA A 20 -0.93 10.98 23.04
CA ALA A 20 -0.31 11.22 21.73
C ALA A 20 1.11 10.65 21.64
N ALA A 21 1.29 9.42 22.14
CA ALA A 21 2.37 8.55 21.69
C ALA A 21 1.72 7.25 21.23
N ALA A 22 0.94 7.33 20.14
CA ALA A 22 0.67 6.15 19.35
C ALA A 22 2.03 5.57 18.94
N PRO A 23 2.27 4.24 19.10
CA PRO A 23 3.57 3.67 18.79
C PRO A 23 3.95 4.02 17.36
N LEU A 24 5.18 4.49 17.25
CA LEU A 24 5.96 4.65 16.03
C LEU A 24 5.73 3.42 15.14
N MET A 25 5.12 3.66 13.98
CA MET A 25 5.13 2.81 12.78
C MET A 25 5.42 1.32 13.03
N ALA A 26 4.37 0.51 13.12
CA ALA A 26 4.52 -0.90 12.82
C ALA A 26 4.89 -1.01 11.33
N ALA A 27 6.19 -1.00 11.01
CA ALA A 27 6.66 -1.55 9.76
C ALA A 27 6.24 -3.03 9.79
N GLY A 28 5.17 -3.35 9.03
CA GLY A 28 4.71 -4.73 8.91
C GLY A 28 5.87 -5.62 8.46
N ARG A 29 5.96 -6.84 8.99
CA ARG A 29 6.92 -7.82 8.49
C ARG A 29 6.66 -8.09 7.01
N ALA A 30 7.70 -8.43 6.26
CA ALA A 30 7.54 -8.88 4.88
C ALA A 30 6.61 -10.11 4.86
N PRO A 31 5.75 -10.25 3.82
CA PRO A 31 4.91 -11.42 3.68
C PRO A 31 5.77 -12.67 3.50
N GLU A 32 5.38 -13.76 4.15
CA GLU A 32 6.01 -15.07 4.03
C GLU A 32 5.11 -16.03 3.27
N VAL A 33 5.67 -17.15 2.81
CA VAL A 33 4.89 -18.17 2.11
C VAL A 33 3.82 -18.74 3.05
N GLY A 34 2.57 -18.75 2.58
CA GLY A 34 1.40 -19.19 3.35
C GLY A 34 0.64 -18.04 4.02
N ASP A 35 1.22 -16.85 4.10
CA ASP A 35 0.48 -15.66 4.50
C ASP A 35 -0.55 -15.26 3.42
N PRO A 36 -1.65 -14.62 3.83
CA PRO A 36 -2.47 -13.87 2.89
C PRO A 36 -1.63 -12.80 2.19
N ALA A 37 -1.85 -12.63 0.88
CA ALA A 37 -1.25 -11.51 0.16
C ALA A 37 -1.65 -10.17 0.82
N PRO A 38 -0.72 -9.23 1.01
CA PRO A 38 -1.06 -7.90 1.51
C PRO A 38 -2.11 -7.21 0.65
N ALA A 39 -2.93 -6.36 1.26
CA ALA A 39 -3.83 -5.51 0.51
C ALA A 39 -3.03 -4.58 -0.41
N LEU A 40 -3.40 -4.54 -1.69
CA LEU A 40 -2.76 -3.72 -2.70
C LEU A 40 -3.84 -2.92 -3.42
N LEU A 41 -3.93 -1.64 -3.05
CA LEU A 41 -4.80 -0.63 -3.64
C LEU A 41 -3.89 0.38 -4.33
N VAL A 42 -3.86 0.36 -5.66
CA VAL A 42 -2.91 1.17 -6.45
C VAL A 42 -3.62 1.84 -7.63
N PRO A 43 -3.16 3.03 -8.06
CA PRO A 43 -3.65 3.63 -9.29
C PRO A 43 -3.11 2.87 -10.51
N GLU A 44 -3.96 2.67 -11.49
CA GLU A 44 -3.59 2.24 -12.84
C GLU A 44 -3.02 3.43 -13.63
N LEU A 45 -2.45 3.15 -14.80
CA LEU A 45 -1.81 4.17 -15.64
C LEU A 45 -2.79 5.21 -16.19
N ASP A 46 -4.07 4.87 -16.29
CA ASP A 46 -5.16 5.78 -16.68
C ASP A 46 -5.78 6.54 -15.47
N GLY A 47 -5.26 6.31 -14.26
CA GLY A 47 -5.71 6.95 -13.03
C GLY A 47 -6.89 6.26 -12.34
N HIS A 48 -7.41 5.15 -12.88
CA HIS A 48 -8.40 4.34 -12.18
C HIS A 48 -7.78 3.62 -10.99
N GLY A 49 -8.59 3.33 -9.97
CA GLY A 49 -8.15 2.57 -8.80
C GLY A 49 -8.24 1.07 -9.06
N PHE A 50 -7.14 0.37 -8.85
CA PHE A 50 -7.08 -1.09 -8.88
C PHE A 50 -6.96 -1.67 -7.46
N ASP A 51 -7.75 -2.71 -7.18
CA ASP A 51 -7.65 -3.52 -5.96
C ASP A 51 -7.30 -4.96 -6.33
N LEU A 52 -6.21 -5.48 -5.77
CA LEU A 52 -5.80 -6.87 -5.94
C LEU A 52 -6.89 -7.89 -5.55
N SER A 53 -7.81 -7.53 -4.64
CA SER A 53 -8.93 -8.37 -4.26
C SER A 53 -9.86 -8.72 -5.45
N ALA A 54 -9.87 -7.91 -6.52
CA ALA A 54 -10.58 -8.18 -7.75
C ALA A 54 -10.08 -9.44 -8.50
N LEU A 55 -8.84 -9.88 -8.22
CA LEU A 55 -8.24 -11.06 -8.84
C LEU A 55 -8.36 -12.33 -7.98
N ARG A 56 -9.19 -12.34 -6.91
CA ARG A 56 -9.41 -13.54 -6.10
C ARG A 56 -9.89 -14.72 -6.95
N GLY A 57 -9.32 -15.90 -6.68
CA GLY A 57 -9.59 -17.12 -7.44
C GLY A 57 -8.64 -17.34 -8.62
N LYS A 58 -7.77 -16.37 -8.92
CA LYS A 58 -6.70 -16.48 -9.92
C LYS A 58 -5.34 -16.68 -9.24
N VAL A 59 -4.40 -17.27 -9.96
CA VAL A 59 -2.98 -17.22 -9.60
C VAL A 59 -2.44 -15.89 -10.11
N VAL A 60 -1.78 -15.10 -9.27
CA VAL A 60 -1.30 -13.77 -9.63
C VAL A 60 0.21 -13.69 -9.46
N ILE A 61 0.93 -13.33 -10.52
CA ILE A 61 2.33 -12.92 -10.44
C ILE A 61 2.36 -11.40 -10.31
N VAL A 62 2.94 -10.90 -9.23
CA VAL A 62 3.18 -9.47 -9.02
C VAL A 62 4.65 -9.20 -9.32
N ASN A 63 4.91 -8.42 -10.38
CA ASN A 63 6.24 -8.06 -10.83
C ASN A 63 6.49 -6.57 -10.56
N PHE A 64 7.49 -6.26 -9.72
CA PHE A 64 7.92 -4.89 -9.46
C PHE A 64 9.04 -4.53 -10.43
N TRP A 65 8.85 -3.49 -11.25
CA TRP A 65 9.78 -3.13 -12.32
C TRP A 65 9.90 -1.62 -12.51
N ALA A 66 10.90 -1.19 -13.26
CA ALA A 66 11.07 0.22 -13.64
C ALA A 66 11.62 0.33 -15.05
N THR A 67 11.33 1.46 -15.71
CA THR A 67 11.85 1.78 -17.04
C THR A 67 13.37 1.82 -17.09
N TRP A 68 14.03 2.26 -16.02
CA TRP A 68 15.50 2.28 -15.88
C TRP A 68 16.10 0.93 -15.46
N CYS A 69 15.29 -0.03 -14.98
CA CYS A 69 15.76 -1.32 -14.52
C CYS A 69 16.08 -2.26 -15.71
N ALA A 70 17.34 -2.24 -16.17
CA ALA A 70 17.81 -3.11 -17.25
C ALA A 70 17.53 -4.62 -17.06
N PRO A 71 17.82 -5.24 -15.90
CA PRO A 71 17.52 -6.66 -15.70
C PRO A 71 16.01 -6.93 -15.71
N CYS A 72 15.19 -6.05 -15.14
CA CYS A 72 13.73 -6.18 -15.18
C CYS A 72 13.22 -6.19 -16.63
N ARG A 73 13.71 -5.27 -17.47
CA ARG A 73 13.33 -5.23 -18.90
C ARG A 73 13.77 -6.49 -19.66
N ALA A 74 14.92 -7.06 -19.31
CA ALA A 74 15.40 -8.31 -19.90
C ALA A 74 14.51 -9.51 -19.52
N GLU A 75 13.83 -9.47 -18.36
CA GLU A 75 12.92 -10.51 -17.90
C GLU A 75 11.52 -10.42 -18.56
N MET A 76 11.07 -9.21 -18.93
CA MET A 76 9.72 -8.99 -19.47
C MET A 76 9.30 -9.92 -20.62
N PRO A 77 10.15 -10.24 -21.63
CA PRO A 77 9.78 -11.16 -22.69
C PRO A 77 9.45 -12.58 -22.19
N VAL A 78 10.11 -13.01 -21.11
CA VAL A 78 9.87 -14.32 -20.49
C VAL A 78 8.53 -14.31 -19.75
N LEU A 79 8.25 -13.24 -19.00
CA LEU A 79 6.97 -13.06 -18.31
C LEU A 79 5.79 -12.95 -19.29
N ASP A 80 5.95 -12.24 -20.41
CA ASP A 80 4.93 -12.17 -21.47
C ASP A 80 4.66 -13.56 -22.06
N ALA A 81 5.71 -14.31 -22.41
CA ALA A 81 5.55 -15.67 -22.93
C ALA A 81 4.84 -16.60 -21.92
N PHE A 82 5.16 -16.48 -20.63
CA PHE A 82 4.51 -17.23 -19.57
C PHE A 82 3.03 -16.84 -19.42
N TYR A 83 2.73 -15.54 -19.38
CA TYR A 83 1.35 -15.04 -19.31
C TYR A 83 0.52 -15.54 -20.50
N ARG A 84 1.01 -15.38 -21.73
CA ARG A 84 0.32 -15.86 -22.94
C ARG A 84 0.00 -17.35 -22.87
N ARG A 85 0.87 -18.17 -22.29
CA ARG A 85 0.66 -19.61 -22.14
C ARG A 85 -0.37 -19.99 -21.08
N TYR A 86 -0.46 -19.25 -19.98
CA TYR A 86 -1.22 -19.67 -18.80
C TYR A 86 -2.40 -18.75 -18.43
N HIS A 87 -2.58 -17.60 -19.07
CA HIS A 87 -3.68 -16.67 -18.73
C HIS A 87 -5.06 -17.34 -18.80
N ALA A 88 -5.32 -18.13 -19.85
CA ALA A 88 -6.56 -18.88 -20.03
C ALA A 88 -6.79 -19.97 -18.96
N GLN A 89 -5.76 -20.32 -18.19
CA GLN A 89 -5.81 -21.28 -17.08
C GLN A 89 -5.99 -20.58 -15.72
N GLY A 90 -6.24 -19.27 -15.72
CA GLY A 90 -6.46 -18.48 -14.51
C GLY A 90 -5.21 -17.82 -13.94
N LEU A 91 -4.16 -17.63 -14.74
CA LEU A 91 -3.01 -16.80 -14.37
C LEU A 91 -3.27 -15.33 -14.71
N GLU A 92 -2.90 -14.43 -13.80
CA GLU A 92 -2.74 -13.00 -14.07
C GLU A 92 -1.33 -12.53 -13.80
N LEU A 93 -0.89 -11.53 -14.56
CA LEU A 93 0.40 -10.86 -14.40
C LEU A 93 0.16 -9.37 -14.12
N LEU A 94 0.52 -8.92 -12.91
CA LEU A 94 0.43 -7.53 -12.50
C LEU A 94 1.83 -6.90 -12.50
N GLY A 95 2.09 -5.99 -13.45
CA GLY A 95 3.33 -5.22 -13.52
C GLY A 95 3.24 -3.90 -12.76
N LEU A 96 3.83 -3.83 -11.57
CA LEU A 96 3.89 -2.62 -10.75
C LEU A 96 5.14 -1.80 -11.10
N SER A 97 4.93 -0.67 -11.76
CA SER A 97 6.00 0.31 -12.01
C SER A 97 6.38 1.02 -10.71
N ILE A 98 7.67 1.02 -10.39
CA ILE A 98 8.27 1.82 -9.32
C ILE A 98 8.95 3.09 -9.85
N ASP A 99 8.70 3.45 -11.12
CA ASP A 99 9.15 4.70 -11.71
C ASP A 99 8.57 5.88 -10.92
N ASP A 100 9.35 6.93 -10.73
CA ASP A 100 8.86 8.18 -10.14
C ASP A 100 8.42 9.20 -11.19
N ALA A 101 8.12 10.43 -10.77
CA ALA A 101 7.71 11.49 -11.69
C ALA A 101 8.84 11.92 -12.66
N HIS A 102 10.11 11.82 -12.25
CA HIS A 102 11.24 12.14 -13.11
C HIS A 102 11.45 11.08 -14.18
N ASP A 103 11.17 9.81 -13.84
CA ASP A 103 11.28 8.67 -14.76
C ASP A 103 10.14 8.62 -15.81
N ARG A 104 8.99 9.26 -15.54
CA ARG A 104 7.75 9.11 -16.34
C ARG A 104 7.57 10.07 -17.52
N GLY A 105 8.49 11.02 -17.73
CA GLY A 105 8.50 11.92 -18.90
C GLY A 105 7.60 13.14 -18.76
#